data_AF-A0A285CKP8-F1
#
_entry.id   AF-A0A285CKP8-F1
#
_cell.length_a   1.000
_cell.length_b   1.000
_cell.length_c   1.000
_cell.angle_alpha   90.00
_cell.angle_beta   90.00
_cell.angle_gamma   90.00
#
_symmetry.space_group_name_H-M   'P 1'
#
loop_
_entity.id
_entity.type
_entity.pdbx_description
1 polymer ?
#
loop_
_entity_poly.entity_id
_entity_poly.type
_entity_poly.pdbx_seq_one_letter_code
_entity_poly.pdbx_strand_id
1 'polypeptide(L)' 'MDRMYRVLGFWTGIFAIMFFLGDMVEISLLFFGQTAFFVFLGYLKLSERMYIYIFGAYLTVFFAGFTYYTTFMMTPGAGH' A
#
# COMPACT_ATOMS: atom_id res chain seq x y z
N MET A 1 -8.83 -8.13 -14.38
CA MET A 1 -8.34 -7.36 -13.20
C MET A 1 -6.88 -7.67 -12.82
N ASP A 2 -6.35 -8.85 -13.16
CA ASP A 2 -4.94 -9.25 -12.99
C ASP A 2 -3.90 -8.21 -13.48
N ARG A 3 -4.12 -7.59 -14.66
CA ARG A 3 -3.25 -6.53 -15.18
C ARG A 3 -3.28 -5.28 -14.32
N MET A 4 -4.45 -4.89 -13.78
CA MET A 4 -4.55 -3.73 -12.90
C MET A 4 -3.77 -3.92 -11.60
N TYR A 5 -3.85 -5.10 -10.98
CA TYR A 5 -3.07 -5.41 -9.78
C TYR A 5 -1.55 -5.31 -10.04
N ARG A 6 -1.09 -5.72 -11.23
CA ARG A 6 0.31 -5.52 -11.65
C ARG A 6 0.67 -4.05 -11.85
N VAL A 7 -0.23 -3.23 -12.39
CA VAL A 7 -0.03 -1.78 -12.49
C VAL A 7 0.05 -1.12 -11.10
N LEU A 8 -0.81 -1.53 -10.16
CA LEU A 8 -0.73 -1.08 -8.77
C LEU A 8 0.58 -1.50 -8.09
N GLY A 9 1.02 -2.74 -8.32
CA GLY A 9 2.33 -3.24 -7.88
C GLY A 9 3.49 -2.42 -8.45
N PHE A 10 3.44 -2.10 -9.74
CA PHE A 10 4.45 -1.25 -10.38
C PHE A 10 4.56 0.13 -9.73
N TRP A 11 3.44 0.82 -9.52
CA TRP A 11 3.45 2.15 -8.91
C TRP A 11 3.89 2.14 -7.46
N THR A 12 3.40 1.19 -6.65
CA THR A 12 3.86 1.03 -5.27
C THR A 12 5.37 0.73 -5.20
N GLY A 13 5.91 0.01 -6.20
CA GLY A 13 7.35 -0.28 -6.27
C GLY A 13 8.18 0.95 -6.59
N ILE A 14 7.70 1.81 -7.50
CA ILE A 14 8.33 3.12 -7.76
C ILE A 14 8.33 3.95 -6.48
N PHE A 15 7.21 4.03 -5.76
CA PHE A 15 7.14 4.78 -4.51
C PHE A 15 8.07 4.21 -3.44
N ALA A 16 8.17 2.88 -3.32
CA ALA A 16 9.11 2.25 -2.41
C ALA A 16 10.56 2.69 -2.68
N ILE A 17 10.96 2.70 -3.96
CA ILE A 17 12.29 3.18 -4.38
C ILE A 17 12.45 4.67 -4.07
N MET A 18 11.46 5.51 -4.41
CA MET A 18 11.53 6.95 -4.14
C MET A 18 11.64 7.26 -2.64
N PHE A 19 10.90 6.56 -1.78
CA PHE A 19 11.00 6.71 -0.33
C PHE A 19 12.34 6.22 0.21
N PHE A 20 12.90 5.16 -0.37
CA PHE A 20 14.24 4.69 -0.01
C PHE A 20 15.30 5.75 -0.33
N LEU A 21 15.22 6.34 -1.53
CA LEU A 21 16.10 7.43 -1.96
C LEU A 21 15.91 8.72 -1.14
N GLY A 22 14.72 8.91 -0.57
CA GLY A 22 14.39 10.03 0.31
C GLY A 22 14.73 9.80 1.79
N ASP A 23 15.55 8.79 2.12
CA ASP A 23 15.93 8.39 3.48
C ASP A 23 14.74 8.00 4.40
N MET A 24 13.56 7.75 3.83
CA MET A 24 12.35 7.33 4.55
C MET A 24 12.24 5.79 4.57
N VAL A 25 13.20 5.12 5.20
CA VAL A 25 13.36 3.65 5.13
C VAL A 25 12.11 2.90 5.63
N GLU A 26 11.49 3.35 6.73
CA GLU A 26 10.29 2.69 7.28
C GLU A 26 9.12 2.70 6.29
N ILE A 27 8.87 3.85 5.66
CA ILE A 27 7.78 4.02 4.68
C ILE A 27 8.13 3.26 3.38
N SER A 28 9.40 3.27 2.97
CA SER A 28 9.88 2.48 1.84
C SER A 28 9.59 1.00 2.01
N LEU A 29 9.88 0.43 3.18
CA LEU A 29 9.59 -0.99 3.48
C LEU A 29 8.09 -1.30 3.45
N LEU A 30 7.25 -0.39 3.96
CA LEU A 30 5.80 -0.55 3.87
C LEU A 30 5.31 -0.58 2.42
N PHE A 31 5.78 0.34 1.59
CA PHE A 31 5.41 0.36 0.17
C PHE A 31 5.96 -0.85 -0.59
N PHE A 32 7.17 -1.31 -0.26
CA PHE A 32 7.73 -2.52 -0.82
C PHE A 32 6.90 -3.77 -0.47
N GLY A 33 6.40 -3.86 0.77
CA GLY A 33 5.46 -4.90 1.19
C GLY A 33 4.16 -4.86 0.39
N GLN A 34 3.61 -3.67 0.15
CA GLN A 34 2.42 -3.50 -0.70
C GLN A 34 2.69 -3.92 -2.16
N THR A 35 3.87 -3.59 -2.70
CA THR A 35 4.29 -4.07 -4.03
C THR A 35 4.27 -5.58 -4.11
N ALA A 36 4.89 -6.26 -3.15
CA ALA A 36 4.89 -7.72 -3.10
C ALA A 36 3.46 -8.27 -3.06
N PHE A 37 2.58 -7.69 -2.23
CA PHE A 37 1.17 -8.09 -2.14
C PHE A 37 0.43 -7.96 -3.48
N PHE A 38 0.49 -6.79 -4.13
CA PHE A 38 -0.21 -6.54 -5.39
C PHE A 38 0.34 -7.36 -6.56
N VAL A 39 1.67 -7.50 -6.64
CA VAL A 39 2.32 -8.33 -7.66
C VAL A 39 1.94 -9.79 -7.47
N PHE A 40 2.06 -10.31 -6.25
CA PHE A 40 1.71 -11.70 -5.93
C PHE A 40 0.26 -12.02 -6.31
N LEU A 41 -0.69 -11.21 -5.84
CA LEU A 41 -2.11 -11.38 -6.18
C LEU A 41 -2.39 -11.24 -7.67
N GLY A 42 -1.68 -10.35 -8.37
CA GLY A 42 -1.80 -10.16 -9.81
C GLY A 42 -1.44 -11.40 -10.64
N TYR A 43 -0.66 -12.34 -10.09
CA TYR A 43 -0.31 -13.60 -10.77
C TYR A 43 -1.24 -14.78 -10.44
N LEU A 44 -2.08 -14.68 -9.40
CA LEU A 44 -2.96 -15.79 -8.97
C LEU A 44 -4.19 -16.01 -9.88
N LYS A 45 -4.37 -15.20 -10.93
CA LYS A 45 -5.49 -15.32 -11.91
C LYS A 45 -6.87 -15.52 -11.25
N LEU A 46 -7.14 -14.77 -10.18
CA LEU A 46 -8.41 -14.84 -9.46
C LEU A 46 -9.60 -14.36 -10.32
N SER A 47 -10.81 -14.68 -9.89
CA SER A 47 -12.03 -14.12 -10.50
C SER A 47 -12.12 -12.61 -10.26
N GLU A 48 -12.74 -11.88 -11.19
CA GLU A 48 -12.83 -10.41 -11.09
C GLU A 48 -13.54 -9.94 -9.82
N ARG A 49 -14.59 -10.65 -9.39
CA ARG A 49 -15.29 -10.37 -8.14
C ARG A 49 -14.37 -10.51 -6.92
N MET A 50 -13.52 -11.53 -6.92
CA MET A 50 -12.57 -11.73 -5.82
C MET A 50 -11.53 -10.60 -5.76
N TYR A 51 -11.03 -10.16 -6.91
CA TYR A 51 -10.14 -8.99 -6.97
C TYR A 51 -10.79 -7.72 -6.41
N ILE A 52 -12.08 -7.49 -6.65
CA ILE A 52 -12.80 -6.34 -6.12
C ILE A 52 -12.97 -6.45 -4.59
N TYR A 53 -13.32 -7.64 -4.08
CA TYR A 53 -13.45 -7.84 -2.64
C TYR A 53 -12.12 -7.66 -1.90
N ILE A 54 -11.02 -8.20 -2.44
CA ILE A 54 -9.68 -7.99 -1.87
C ILE A 54 -9.30 -6.52 -1.90
N PHE A 55 -9.59 -5.82 -3.01
CA PHE A 55 -9.29 -4.40 -3.14
C PHE A 55 -10.10 -3.57 -2.16
N GLY A 56 -11.39 -3.86 -1.99
CA GLY A 56 -12.24 -3.21 -1.00
C GLY A 56 -11.72 -3.41 0.42
N ALA A 57 -11.40 -4.65 0.80
CA ALA A 57 -10.82 -4.96 2.11
C ALA A 57 -9.50 -4.23 2.34
N TYR A 58 -8.62 -4.20 1.33
CA TYR A 58 -7.36 -3.46 1.36
C TYR A 58 -7.60 -1.96 1.63
N LEU A 59 -8.53 -1.33 0.90
CA LEU A 59 -8.87 0.08 1.10
C LEU A 59 -9.43 0.35 2.50
N THR A 60 -10.28 -0.53 3.03
CA THR A 60 -10.82 -0.39 4.39
C THR A 60 -9.72 -0.45 5.44
N VAL A 61 -8.81 -1.44 5.34
CA VAL A 61 -7.69 -1.58 6.29
C VAL A 61 -6.74 -0.39 6.16
N PHE A 62 -6.40 0.01 4.94
CA PHE A 62 -5.54 1.17 4.70
C PHE A 62 -6.16 2.45 5.24
N PHE A 63 -7.45 2.69 4.99
CA PHE A 63 -8.17 3.86 5.50
C PHE A 63 -8.19 3.87 7.03
N ALA A 64 -8.56 2.76 7.67
CA ALA A 64 -8.57 2.67 9.13
C ALA A 64 -7.18 2.89 9.74
N GLY A 65 -6.15 2.25 9.17
CA GLY A 65 -4.77 2.41 9.61
C GLY A 65 -4.25 3.84 9.41
N PHE A 66 -4.55 4.46 8.27
CA PHE A 66 -4.17 5.83 7.98
C PHE A 66 -4.89 6.84 8.88
N THR A 67 -6.20 6.67 9.11
CA THR A 67 -6.96 7.49 10.06
C THR A 67 -6.41 7.35 11.47
N TYR A 68 -6.09 6.12 11.91
CA TYR A 68 -5.46 5.92 13.20
C TYR A 68 -4.10 6.64 13.31
N TYR A 69 -3.24 6.46 12.31
CA TYR A 69 -1.92 7.09 12.28
C TYR A 69 -2.01 8.62 12.32
N THR A 70 -2.86 9.21 11.46
CA THR A 70 -3.00 10.67 11.37
C THR A 70 -3.75 11.30 12.55
N THR A 71 -4.64 10.56 13.22
CA THR A 71 -5.41 11.09 14.36
C THR A 71 -4.66 10.95 15.68
N PHE A 72 -3.94 9.84 15.88
CA PHE A 72 -3.36 9.50 17.19
C PHE A 72 -1.83 9.48 17.20
N MET A 73 -1.18 9.09 16.10
CA MET A 73 0.29 9.02 16.04
C MET A 73 0.92 10.33 15.55
N MET A 74 0.25 11.05 14.65
CA MET A 74 0.56 12.45 14.35
C MET A 74 -0.09 13.35 15.40
N THR A 75 0.45 13.39 16.62
CA THR A 75 0.00 14.35 17.63
C THR A 75 0.21 15.79 17.14
N PRO A 76 -0.85 16.61 16.99
CA PRO A 76 -0.69 18.03 16.68
C PRO A 76 -0.02 18.71 17.88
N GLY A 77 1.23 19.17 17.70
CA GLY A 77 2.01 19.87 18.74
C GLY A 77 3.23 19.15 19.31
N ALA A 78 3.58 17.94 18.83
CA ALA A 78 4.82 17.25 19.21
C ALA A 78 6.04 17.60 18.33
N GLY A 79 5.94 18.69 17.56
CA GLY A 79 7.10 19.38 17.00
C GLY A 79 7.32 20.61 17.86
N HIS A 80 8.39 20.59 18.66
CA HIS A 80 9.04 21.84 19.08
C HIS A 80 9.63 22.53 17.85
#